data_AF-A0A9E6W7U2-F1
#
_entry.id   AF-A0A9E6W7U2-F1
#
_cell.length_a   1.000
_cell.length_b   1.000
_cell.length_c   1.000
_cell.angle_alpha   90.00
_cell.angle_beta   90.00
_cell.angle_gamma   90.00
#
_symmetry.space_group_name_H-M   'P 1'
#
loop_
_entity.id
_entity.type
_entity.pdbx_description
1 polymer ?
#
loop_
_entity_poly.entity_id
_entity_poly.type
_entity_poly.pdbx_seq_one_letter_code
_entity_poly.pdbx_strand_id
1 'polypeptide(L)' 'MQIEGNILKMRTELANPVNYFLPVGENEIAMNELIGKNISMNFTGQINCISCGKQTKTSFNQGFCYNCLQTAPEASESVI' A
#
# COMPACT_ATOMS: atom_id res chain seq x y z
N MET A 1 15.28 11.67 -1.77
CA MET A 1 13.96 11.57 -2.42
C MET A 1 12.93 11.57 -1.32
N GLN A 2 11.96 12.48 -1.35
CA GLN A 2 10.87 12.53 -0.38
C GLN A 2 9.57 12.33 -1.16
N ILE A 3 8.82 11.30 -0.80
CA ILE A 3 7.57 10.90 -1.44
C ILE A 3 6.57 10.69 -0.33
N GLU A 4 5.34 11.15 -0.56
CA GLU A 4 4.23 11.00 0.36
C GLU A 4 3.01 10.45 -0.39
N GLY A 5 2.19 9.69 0.32
CA GLY A 5 0.99 9.08 -0.25
C GLY A 5 0.61 7.80 0.46
N ASN A 6 -0.53 7.24 0.04
CA ASN A 6 -0.99 5.95 0.54
C ASN A 6 -0.08 4.84 0.02
N ILE A 7 0.38 3.98 0.93
CA ILE A 7 1.14 2.79 0.56
C ILE A 7 0.16 1.66 0.23
N LEU A 8 0.42 0.96 -0.87
CA LEU A 8 -0.32 -0.25 -1.26
C LEU A 8 0.59 -1.48 -1.21
N LYS A 9 -0.01 -2.67 -1.36
CA LYS A 9 0.73 -3.93 -1.46
C LYS A 9 1.77 -3.81 -2.58
N MET A 10 2.99 -4.24 -2.28
CA MET A 10 4.09 -4.18 -3.24
C MET A 10 3.75 -4.98 -4.50
N ARG A 11 4.00 -4.35 -5.65
CA ARG A 11 3.91 -5.01 -6.95
C ARG A 11 5.18 -5.82 -7.16
N THR A 12 5.01 -7.04 -7.66
CA THR A 12 6.13 -7.95 -7.94
C THR A 12 6.08 -8.36 -9.39
N GLU A 13 7.22 -8.27 -10.07
CA GLU A 13 7.37 -8.76 -11.43
C GLU A 13 8.35 -9.92 -11.47
N LEU A 14 7.92 -11.02 -12.10
CA LEU A 14 8.75 -12.20 -12.29
C LEU A 14 9.94 -11.86 -13.19
N ALA A 15 11.11 -11.79 -12.59
CA ALA A 15 12.39 -11.52 -13.24
C ALA A 15 13.50 -12.27 -12.49
N ASN A 16 14.74 -12.21 -12.99
CA ASN A 16 15.90 -12.79 -12.32
C ASN A 16 17.02 -11.75 -12.20
N PRO A 17 17.18 -11.09 -11.03
CA PRO A 17 16.40 -11.22 -9.80
C PRO A 17 14.97 -10.67 -9.93
N VAL A 18 14.07 -11.06 -9.03
CA VAL A 18 12.68 -10.58 -8.99
C VAL A 18 12.64 -9.07 -8.77
N ASN A 19 11.79 -8.35 -9.50
CA ASN A 19 11.63 -6.91 -9.35
C ASN A 19 10.49 -6.60 -8.39
N TYR A 20 10.75 -5.68 -7.46
CA TYR A 20 9.83 -5.24 -6.43
C TYR A 20 9.60 -3.73 -6.56
N PHE A 21 8.33 -3.35 -6.53
CA PHE A 21 7.93 -1.97 -6.60
C PHE A 21 6.98 -1.64 -5.45
N LEU A 22 7.23 -0.51 -4.80
CA LEU A 22 6.39 0.01 -3.73
C LEU A 22 5.55 1.18 -4.25
N PRO A 23 4.23 1.01 -4.42
CA PRO A 23 3.35 2.11 -4.75
C PRO A 23 3.19 3.05 -3.55
N VAL A 24 3.39 4.35 -3.76
CA VAL A 24 3.19 5.41 -2.78
C VAL A 24 2.43 6.56 -3.44
N GLY A 25 1.12 6.62 -3.18
CA GLY A 25 0.22 7.55 -3.86
C GLY A 25 0.20 7.28 -5.37
N GLU A 26 0.61 8.27 -6.17
CA GLU A 26 0.69 8.17 -7.64
C GLU A 26 2.08 7.72 -8.12
N ASN A 27 3.02 7.49 -7.21
CA ASN A 27 4.39 7.10 -7.55
C ASN A 27 4.60 5.61 -7.34
N GLU A 28 5.46 5.00 -8.16
CA GLU A 28 5.92 3.63 -7.99
C GLU A 28 7.44 3.63 -7.78
N ILE A 29 7.91 3.14 -6.63
CA ILE A 29 9.33 3.15 -6.23
C ILE A 29 9.94 1.78 -6.52
N ALA A 30 11.01 1.74 -7.32
CA ALA A 30 11.79 0.52 -7.55
C ALA A 30 12.61 0.17 -6.29
N MET A 31 12.16 -0.84 -5.55
CA MET A 31 12.74 -1.19 -4.25
C MET A 31 14.10 -1.89 -4.38
N ASN A 32 14.32 -2.61 -5.48
CA ASN A 32 15.59 -3.29 -5.76
C ASN A 32 16.78 -2.31 -5.78
N GLU A 33 16.57 -1.08 -6.29
CA GLU A 33 17.62 -0.05 -6.37
C GLU A 33 17.97 0.58 -5.01
N LEU A 34 17.15 0.31 -4.00
CA LEU A 34 17.33 0.82 -2.64
C LEU A 34 17.99 -0.21 -1.72
N ILE A 35 18.26 -1.42 -2.20
CA ILE A 35 18.97 -2.45 -1.43
C ILE A 35 20.36 -1.92 -1.04
N GLY A 36 20.67 -1.97 0.26
CA GLY A 36 21.92 -1.44 0.82
C GLY A 36 21.91 0.06 1.11
N LYS A 37 20.81 0.77 0.84
CA LYS A 37 20.63 2.19 1.20
C LYS A 37 19.83 2.33 2.49
N ASN A 38 20.04 3.43 3.20
CA ASN A 38 19.20 3.78 4.35
C ASN A 38 17.88 4.40 3.87
N ILE A 39 16.76 3.82 4.32
CA ILE A 39 15.40 4.29 4.03
C ILE A 39 14.77 4.74 5.34
N SER A 40 14.12 5.90 5.33
CA SER A 40 13.33 6.39 6.46
C SER A 40 11.87 6.53 6.03
N MET A 41 10.96 6.08 6.89
CA MET A 41 9.52 6.18 6.69
C MET A 41 8.92 6.89 7.90
N ASN A 42 8.05 7.86 7.63
CA ASN A 42 7.32 8.56 8.67
C ASN A 42 5.81 8.42 8.43
N PHE A 43 5.09 7.95 9.45
CA PHE A 43 3.65 7.87 9.39
C PHE A 43 3.04 9.24 9.71
N THR A 44 2.25 9.78 8.79
CA THR A 44 1.65 11.12 8.91
C THR A 44 0.43 11.17 9.83
N GLY A 45 -0.03 10.01 10.34
CA GLY A 45 -1.28 9.92 11.10
C GLY A 45 -2.52 9.79 10.23
N GLN A 46 -2.36 9.79 8.90
CA GLN A 46 -3.46 9.64 7.96
C GLN A 46 -3.59 8.18 7.51
N ILE A 47 -4.77 7.61 7.72
CA ILE A 47 -5.17 6.31 7.17
C ILE A 47 -6.28 6.58 6.18
N ASN A 48 -6.16 6.07 4.97
CA ASN A 48 -7.19 6.18 3.94
C ASN A 48 -7.62 4.79 3.52
N CYS A 49 -8.93 4.59 3.36
CA CYS A 49 -9.48 3.33 2.86
C CYS A 49 -8.98 3.05 1.43
N ILE A 50 -8.46 1.86 1.17
CA ILE A 50 -7.96 1.50 -0.17
C ILE A 50 -9.06 1.41 -1.23
N SER A 51 -10.31 1.12 -0.84
CA SER A 51 -11.44 1.02 -1.78
C SER A 51 -12.10 2.37 -2.06
N CYS A 52 -12.42 3.14 -1.01
CA CYS A 52 -13.21 4.38 -1.15
C CYS A 52 -12.42 5.67 -0.92
N GLY A 53 -11.13 5.59 -0.57
CA GLY A 53 -10.27 6.76 -0.33
C GLY A 53 -10.60 7.55 0.94
N LYS A 54 -11.65 7.19 1.69
CA LYS A 54 -12.08 7.93 2.88
C LYS A 54 -11.01 7.88 3.96
N GLN A 55 -10.71 9.04 4.56
CA GLN A 55 -9.86 9.11 5.75
C GLN A 55 -10.54 8.45 6.95
N THR A 56 -9.81 7.57 7.63
CA THR A 56 -10.26 6.86 8.82
C THR A 56 -9.23 6.97 9.93
N LYS A 57 -9.67 6.70 11.17
CA LYS A 57 -8.78 6.61 12.33
C LYS A 57 -8.13 5.24 12.48
N THR A 58 -8.72 4.23 11.85
CA THR A 58 -8.27 2.83 11.87
C THR A 58 -8.47 2.22 10.50
N SER A 59 -7.60 1.27 10.15
CA SER A 59 -7.79 0.38 8.99
C SER A 59 -8.19 -1.01 9.46
N PHE A 60 -8.89 -1.71 8.59
CA PHE A 60 -9.24 -3.12 8.72
C PHE A 60 -8.75 -3.86 7.48
N ASN A 61 -8.58 -5.18 7.57
CA ASN A 61 -8.13 -6.12 6.52
C ASN A 61 -7.55 -5.49 5.24
N GLN A 62 -6.23 -5.55 5.02
CA GLN A 62 -5.56 -4.97 3.84
C GLN A 62 -5.70 -3.44 3.63
N GLY A 63 -6.38 -2.69 4.51
CA GLY A 63 -6.49 -1.22 4.41
C GLY A 63 -7.90 -0.69 4.15
N PHE A 64 -8.95 -1.51 4.30
CA PHE A 64 -10.34 -1.05 4.19
C PHE A 64 -10.82 -0.28 5.43
N CYS A 65 -11.80 0.60 5.24
CA CYS A 65 -12.62 1.08 6.36
C CYS A 65 -13.65 0.02 6.76
N TYR A 66 -14.25 0.16 7.95
CA TYR A 66 -15.25 -0.79 8.45
C TYR A 66 -16.40 -1.04 7.48
N ASN A 67 -16.89 0.00 6.79
CA ASN A 67 -17.96 -0.15 5.81
C ASN A 67 -17.50 -0.93 4.57
N CYS A 68 -16.35 -0.58 4.01
CA CYS A 68 -15.79 -1.27 2.84
C CYS A 68 -15.40 -2.71 3.16
N LEU A 69 -14.94 -2.99 4.37
CA LEU A 69 -14.68 -4.36 4.80
C LEU A 69 -15.93 -5.26 4.65
N GLN A 70 -17.11 -4.73 4.96
CA GLN A 70 -18.36 -5.50 4.90
C GLN A 70 -19.02 -5.52 3.52
N THR A 71 -18.78 -4.49 2.71
CA THR A 71 -19.55 -4.24 1.49
C THR A 71 -18.74 -4.35 0.20
N ALA A 72 -17.42 -4.15 0.26
CA ALA A 72 -16.57 -4.20 -0.92
C ALA A 72 -16.30 -5.67 -1.30
N PRO A 73 -16.57 -6.09 -2.55
CA PRO A 73 -16.32 -7.46 -3.00
C PRO A 73 -14.85 -7.89 -2.84
N GLU A 74 -13.93 -6.97 -3.08
CA GLU A 74 -12.48 -7.11 -2.90
C GLU A 74 -12.04 -7.37 -1.44
N ALA A 75 -12.90 -7.11 -0.46
CA ALA A 75 -12.62 -7.37 0.95
C ALA A 75 -13.10 -8.77 1.41
N SER A 76 -13.69 -9.56 0.49
CA SER A 76 -14.19 -10.91 0.78
C SER A 76 -13.06 -11.87 1.12
N GLU A 77 -13.30 -12.75 2.09
CA GLU A 77 -12.34 -13.76 2.54
C GLU A 77 -11.86 -14.68 1.40
N SER A 78 -12.74 -14.94 0.43
CA SER A 78 -12.43 -15.80 -0.72
C SER A 78 -11.58 -15.12 -1.81
N VAL A 79 -11.26 -13.83 -1.67
CA VAL A 79 -10.48 -13.03 -2.64
C VAL A 79 -9.02 -12.86 -2.18
N ILE A 80 -8.69 -13.30 -0.95
CA ILE A 80 -7.37 -13.15 -0.32
C ILE A 80 -6.39 -14.23 -0.82
#